data_AF-A0A1V4HY59-F1
#
_entry.id   AF-A0A1V4HY59-F1
#
_cell.length_a   1.000
_cell.length_b   1.000
_cell.length_c   1.000
_cell.angle_alpha   90.00
_cell.angle_beta   90.00
_cell.angle_gamma   90.00
#
_symmetry.space_group_name_H-M   'P 1'
#
loop_
_entity.id
_entity.type
_entity.pdbx_description
1 polymer ?
#
loop_
_entity_poly.entity_id
_entity_poly.type
_entity_poly.pdbx_seq_one_letter_code
_entity_poly.pdbx_strand_id
1 'polypeptide(L)'
;MSTRKPAADAPKTVVADDPDDCKGRLKNIGGSQSDHWNNTLANQAVQALWMKNSSQDERDKQLSATVAALIGIAPKDELEGMMAAQLVAAHNAAMECYRRAMIGEQTFEGRRENLAQANKLSRTYAALLEALNRHRGKGQQKVTVEHVHVHAGGQAVVGMVATPPGQPGGGDASKIEEQPHAKQIANAPEPALPCPNPQRDAVPVARDGERALPDARRQGTGRGQGQ
;
A
#
# COMPACT_ATOMS: atom_id res chain seq x y z
N MET A 1 46.84 -29.53 -22.93
CA MET A 1 45.65 -28.83 -22.40
C MET A 1 44.97 -28.13 -23.55
N SER A 2 43.78 -28.57 -23.96
CA SER A 2 43.04 -27.99 -25.08
C SER A 2 41.95 -27.07 -24.53
N THR A 3 42.09 -25.76 -24.75
CA THR A 3 41.15 -24.75 -24.29
C THR A 3 39.97 -24.66 -25.26
N ARG A 4 38.81 -25.20 -24.87
CA ARG A 4 37.57 -25.08 -25.64
C ARG A 4 37.00 -23.67 -25.43
N LYS A 5 36.98 -22.87 -26.49
CA LYS A 5 36.36 -21.54 -26.54
C LYS A 5 34.84 -21.68 -26.32
N PRO A 6 34.19 -20.92 -25.42
CA PRO A 6 32.75 -20.96 -25.27
C PRO A 6 32.09 -20.37 -26.52
N ALA A 7 31.14 -21.11 -27.10
CA ALA A 7 30.32 -20.61 -28.19
C ALA A 7 29.47 -19.43 -27.70
N ALA A 8 29.50 -18.32 -28.42
CA ALA A 8 28.64 -17.18 -28.15
C ALA A 8 27.19 -17.60 -28.40
N ASP A 9 26.35 -17.47 -27.37
CA ASP A 9 24.92 -17.83 -27.43
C ASP A 9 24.24 -16.94 -28.49
N ALA A 10 23.53 -17.54 -29.44
CA ALA A 10 22.85 -16.81 -30.51
C ALA A 10 21.78 -15.86 -29.93
N PRO A 11 21.49 -14.72 -30.58
CA PRO A 11 20.49 -13.79 -30.10
C PRO A 11 19.13 -14.48 -29.96
N LYS A 12 18.64 -14.59 -28.72
CA LYS A 12 17.30 -15.09 -28.43
C LYS A 12 16.27 -14.07 -28.91
N THR A 13 15.57 -14.39 -29.98
CA THR A 13 14.45 -13.58 -30.46
C THR A 13 13.25 -13.86 -29.55
N VAL A 14 12.72 -12.84 -28.89
CA VAL A 14 11.50 -12.94 -28.10
C VAL A 14 10.31 -12.75 -29.03
N VAL A 15 9.47 -13.77 -29.17
CA VAL A 15 8.18 -13.64 -29.88
C VAL A 15 7.23 -12.89 -28.95
N ALA A 16 6.74 -11.73 -29.41
CA ALA A 16 5.64 -11.03 -28.77
C ALA A 16 4.32 -11.56 -29.32
N ASP A 17 3.31 -11.70 -28.47
CA ASP A 17 1.93 -12.06 -28.82
C ASP A 17 1.77 -13.44 -29.51
N ASP A 18 2.37 -14.49 -28.95
CA ASP A 18 2.13 -15.87 -29.40
C ASP A 18 0.64 -16.26 -29.22
N PRO A 19 -0.10 -16.55 -30.30
CA PRO A 19 -1.52 -16.93 -30.21
C PRO A 19 -1.76 -18.19 -29.38
N ASP A 20 -0.79 -19.12 -29.36
CA ASP A 20 -0.90 -20.36 -28.59
C ASP A 20 -0.76 -20.13 -27.08
N ASP A 21 -0.14 -19.02 -26.69
CA ASP A 21 0.04 -18.57 -25.31
C ASP A 21 -1.19 -17.82 -24.79
N CYS A 22 -1.87 -17.06 -25.66
CA CYS A 22 -3.02 -16.21 -25.32
C CYS A 22 -4.36 -16.97 -25.10
N LYS A 23 -4.32 -18.23 -24.67
CA LYS A 23 -5.51 -19.08 -24.45
C LYS A 23 -6.28 -18.75 -23.18
N GLY A 24 -5.67 -18.04 -22.22
CA GLY A 24 -6.32 -17.55 -20.99
C GLY A 24 -6.81 -18.64 -20.03
N ARG A 25 -6.29 -19.87 -20.11
CA ARG A 25 -6.66 -20.99 -19.22
C ARG A 25 -6.25 -20.73 -17.78
N LEU A 26 -5.18 -19.97 -17.58
CA LEU A 26 -4.65 -19.60 -16.26
C LEU A 26 -4.99 -18.16 -15.84
N LYS A 27 -5.91 -17.50 -16.56
CA LYS A 27 -6.27 -16.10 -16.32
C LYS A 27 -6.74 -15.83 -14.89
N ASN A 28 -7.45 -16.78 -14.27
CA ASN A 28 -7.93 -16.63 -12.90
C ASN A 28 -6.79 -16.54 -11.86
N ILE A 29 -5.56 -16.94 -12.21
CA ILE A 29 -4.40 -16.86 -11.31
C ILE A 29 -3.74 -15.48 -11.37
N GLY A 30 -3.51 -14.95 -12.58
CA GLY A 30 -2.71 -13.74 -12.77
C GLY A 30 -3.40 -12.59 -13.51
N GLY A 31 -4.57 -12.79 -14.09
CA GLY A 31 -5.34 -11.77 -14.80
C GLY A 31 -5.01 -11.64 -16.30
N SER A 32 -3.92 -12.26 -16.78
CA SER A 32 -3.51 -12.16 -18.18
C SER A 32 -4.24 -13.14 -19.10
N GLN A 33 -4.31 -12.80 -20.39
CA GLN A 33 -4.64 -13.78 -21.45
C GLN A 33 -3.49 -14.76 -21.71
N SER A 34 -2.24 -14.37 -21.42
CA SER A 34 -1.06 -15.22 -21.59
C SER A 34 -0.95 -16.27 -20.49
N ASP A 35 -1.06 -17.55 -20.86
CA ASP A 35 -0.89 -18.67 -19.92
C ASP A 35 0.55 -18.73 -19.38
N HIS A 36 1.55 -18.45 -20.21
CA HIS A 36 2.96 -18.40 -19.83
C HIS A 36 3.25 -17.30 -18.80
N TRP A 37 2.66 -16.12 -18.98
CA TRP A 37 2.79 -15.02 -18.03
C TRP A 37 2.15 -15.39 -16.69
N ASN A 38 0.92 -15.92 -16.71
CA ASN A 38 0.22 -16.34 -15.49
C ASN A 38 0.99 -17.42 -14.73
N ASN A 39 1.57 -18.39 -15.46
CA ASN A 39 2.39 -19.46 -14.88
C ASN A 39 3.68 -18.91 -14.25
N THR A 40 4.38 -18.03 -14.98
CA THR A 40 5.58 -17.34 -14.48
C THR A 40 5.29 -16.55 -13.20
N LEU A 41 4.20 -15.78 -13.17
CA LEU A 41 3.80 -15.03 -11.99
C LEU A 41 3.49 -15.95 -10.79
N ALA A 42 2.73 -17.03 -11.01
CA ALA A 42 2.42 -18.00 -9.97
C ALA A 42 3.70 -18.65 -9.40
N ASN A 43 4.64 -19.00 -10.27
CA ASN A 43 5.93 -19.53 -9.86
C ASN A 43 6.75 -18.52 -9.06
N GLN A 44 6.75 -17.23 -9.43
CA GLN A 44 7.41 -16.19 -8.64
C GLN A 44 6.82 -16.09 -7.23
N ALA A 45 5.48 -16.13 -7.10
CA ALA A 45 4.81 -16.10 -5.80
C ALA A 45 5.18 -17.33 -4.93
N VAL A 46 5.21 -18.52 -5.54
CA VAL A 46 5.59 -19.77 -4.86
C VAL A 46 7.07 -19.76 -4.44
N GLN A 47 7.97 -19.30 -5.31
CA GLN A 47 9.40 -19.25 -5.04
C GLN A 47 9.76 -18.26 -3.94
N ALA A 48 8.89 -17.29 -3.63
CA ALA A 48 9.08 -16.36 -2.53
C ALA A 48 8.83 -16.97 -1.13
N LEU A 49 8.25 -18.18 -1.05
CA LEU A 49 7.95 -18.84 0.22
C LEU A 49 9.21 -19.37 0.90
N TRP A 50 9.29 -19.21 2.22
CA TRP A 50 10.30 -19.91 3.02
C TRP A 50 9.86 -21.36 3.27
N MET A 51 10.51 -22.31 2.60
CA MET A 51 10.14 -23.75 2.67
C MET A 51 11.26 -24.66 3.19
N LYS A 52 12.38 -24.11 3.71
CA LYS A 52 13.59 -24.88 4.05
C LYS A 52 13.34 -25.98 5.09
N ASN A 53 12.39 -25.76 6.00
CA ASN A 53 12.10 -26.66 7.12
C ASN A 53 10.75 -27.39 6.96
N SER A 54 10.11 -27.30 5.79
CA SER A 54 8.84 -27.96 5.52
C SER A 54 9.10 -29.39 5.01
N SER A 55 8.32 -30.36 5.49
CA SER A 55 8.21 -31.69 4.86
C SER A 55 7.60 -31.59 3.45
N GLN A 56 7.72 -32.64 2.64
CA GLN A 56 7.17 -32.63 1.27
C GLN A 56 5.66 -32.32 1.25
N ASP A 57 4.88 -32.97 2.11
CA ASP A 57 3.44 -32.76 2.22
C ASP A 57 3.09 -31.31 2.63
N GLU A 58 3.89 -30.71 3.51
CA GLU A 58 3.70 -29.31 3.91
C GLU A 58 4.04 -28.36 2.77
N ARG A 59 5.08 -28.65 1.98
CA ARG A 59 5.42 -27.86 0.79
C ARG A 59 4.28 -27.90 -0.22
N ASP A 60 3.73 -29.07 -0.49
CA ASP A 60 2.63 -29.22 -1.45
C ASP A 60 1.37 -28.46 -1.00
N LYS A 61 1.08 -28.45 0.31
CA LYS A 61 0.03 -27.62 0.91
C LYS A 61 0.33 -26.12 0.79
N GLN A 62 1.57 -25.69 1.06
CA GLN A 62 1.99 -24.28 0.94
C GLN A 62 1.90 -23.77 -0.50
N LEU A 63 2.32 -24.59 -1.47
CA LEU A 63 2.21 -24.31 -2.90
C LEU A 63 0.75 -24.16 -3.32
N SER A 64 -0.07 -25.15 -2.97
CA SER A 64 -1.50 -25.16 -3.30
C SER A 64 -2.22 -23.96 -2.67
N ALA A 65 -1.92 -23.63 -1.41
CA ALA A 65 -2.50 -22.47 -0.73
C ALA A 65 -2.09 -21.14 -1.37
N THR A 66 -0.86 -21.03 -1.89
CA THR A 66 -0.36 -19.82 -2.56
C THR A 66 -1.10 -19.58 -3.87
N VAL A 67 -1.27 -20.63 -4.68
CA VAL A 67 -2.04 -20.55 -5.93
C VAL A 67 -3.53 -20.28 -5.61
N ALA A 68 -4.09 -20.93 -4.60
CA ALA A 68 -5.45 -20.68 -4.16
C ALA A 68 -5.65 -19.24 -3.68
N ALA A 69 -4.67 -18.64 -3.01
CA ALA A 69 -4.72 -17.23 -2.59
C ALA A 69 -4.72 -16.28 -3.79
N LEU A 70 -3.88 -16.53 -4.81
CA LEU A 70 -3.90 -15.76 -6.06
C LEU A 70 -5.27 -15.84 -6.75
N ILE A 71 -5.82 -17.05 -6.88
CA ILE A 71 -7.16 -17.25 -7.45
C ILE A 71 -8.22 -16.53 -6.62
N GLY A 72 -8.12 -16.57 -5.28
CA GLY A 72 -9.05 -15.92 -4.37
C GLY A 72 -9.02 -14.39 -4.43
N ILE A 73 -7.86 -13.78 -4.73
CA ILE A 73 -7.75 -12.33 -4.98
C ILE A 73 -8.46 -11.95 -6.29
N ALA A 74 -8.57 -12.90 -7.22
CA ALA A 74 -9.19 -12.80 -8.53
C ALA A 74 -8.68 -11.59 -9.36
N PRO A 75 -7.39 -11.58 -9.75
CA PRO A 75 -6.85 -10.53 -10.59
C PRO A 75 -7.60 -10.40 -11.91
N LYS A 76 -7.91 -9.16 -12.30
CA LYS A 76 -8.64 -8.86 -13.54
C LYS A 76 -7.73 -8.56 -14.73
N ASP A 77 -6.49 -8.16 -14.44
CA ASP A 77 -5.46 -7.78 -15.39
C ASP A 77 -4.07 -8.07 -14.81
N GLU A 78 -3.03 -7.90 -15.63
CA GLU A 78 -1.64 -8.16 -15.30
C GLU A 78 -1.13 -7.31 -14.12
N LEU A 79 -1.61 -6.07 -13.97
CA LEU A 79 -1.21 -5.18 -12.87
C LEU A 79 -1.78 -5.70 -11.55
N GLU A 80 -3.06 -6.08 -11.54
CA GLU A 80 -3.67 -6.76 -10.39
C GLU A 80 -2.94 -8.07 -10.07
N GLY A 81 -2.49 -8.83 -11.08
CA GLY A 81 -1.72 -10.06 -10.89
C GLY A 81 -0.41 -9.80 -10.16
N MET A 82 0.36 -8.81 -10.60
CA MET A 82 1.61 -8.43 -9.93
C MET A 82 1.37 -7.98 -8.49
N MET A 83 0.34 -7.16 -8.24
CA MET A 83 -0.03 -6.74 -6.89
C MET A 83 -0.47 -7.93 -6.02
N ALA A 84 -1.23 -8.88 -6.57
CA ALA A 84 -1.67 -10.08 -5.87
C ALA A 84 -0.48 -10.97 -5.46
N ALA A 85 0.46 -11.21 -6.38
CA ALA A 85 1.67 -11.97 -6.08
C ALA A 85 2.50 -11.30 -4.96
N GLN A 86 2.67 -9.98 -5.01
CA GLN A 86 3.38 -9.23 -3.98
C GLN A 86 2.63 -9.24 -2.63
N LEU A 87 1.30 -9.14 -2.62
CA LEU A 87 0.48 -9.26 -1.40
C LEU A 87 0.69 -10.61 -0.73
N VAL A 88 0.62 -11.71 -1.49
CA VAL A 88 0.83 -13.06 -0.97
C VAL A 88 2.27 -13.24 -0.48
N ALA A 89 3.27 -12.77 -1.22
CA ALA A 89 4.67 -12.84 -0.82
C ALA A 89 4.95 -12.03 0.46
N ALA A 90 4.48 -10.78 0.53
CA ALA A 90 4.67 -9.91 1.69
C ALA A 90 4.00 -10.48 2.94
N HIS A 91 2.79 -11.04 2.81
CA HIS A 91 2.10 -11.71 3.91
C HIS A 91 2.92 -12.90 4.44
N ASN A 92 3.33 -13.82 3.57
CA ASN A 92 4.09 -15.00 3.97
C ASN A 92 5.44 -14.64 4.59
N ALA A 93 6.16 -13.66 4.02
CA ALA A 93 7.41 -13.17 4.58
C ALA A 93 7.22 -12.54 5.97
N ALA A 94 6.15 -11.76 6.17
CA ALA A 94 5.84 -11.19 7.48
C ALA A 94 5.53 -12.29 8.51
N MET A 95 4.74 -13.29 8.14
CA MET A 95 4.44 -14.44 9.01
C MET A 95 5.69 -15.23 9.39
N GLU A 96 6.62 -15.42 8.46
CA GLU A 96 7.91 -16.07 8.74
C GLU A 96 8.79 -15.22 9.68
N CYS A 97 8.80 -13.90 9.50
CA CYS A 97 9.46 -12.99 10.45
C CYS A 97 8.85 -13.09 11.85
N TYR A 98 7.52 -13.07 11.98
CA TYR A 98 6.86 -13.27 13.28
C TYR A 98 7.24 -14.60 13.91
N ARG A 99 7.22 -15.70 13.14
CA ARG A 99 7.62 -17.02 13.62
C ARG A 99 9.06 -17.03 14.14
N ARG A 100 10.01 -16.44 13.41
CA ARG A 100 11.43 -16.35 13.81
C ARG A 100 11.67 -15.51 15.05
N ALA A 101 10.88 -14.44 15.24
CA ALA A 101 10.94 -13.60 16.43
C ALA A 101 10.56 -14.36 17.71
N MET A 102 9.72 -15.40 17.58
CA MET A 102 9.20 -16.21 18.70
C MET A 102 10.04 -17.45 19.01
N ILE A 103 11.19 -17.66 18.35
CA ILE A 103 12.12 -18.74 18.71
C ILE A 103 12.66 -18.47 20.13
N GLY A 104 12.56 -19.46 21.02
CA GLY A 104 12.88 -19.31 22.45
C GLY A 104 14.33 -18.89 22.71
N GLU A 105 15.28 -19.47 21.98
CA GLU A 105 16.72 -19.20 22.11
C GLU A 105 17.22 -18.05 21.20
N GLN A 106 16.30 -17.23 20.69
CA GLN A 106 16.66 -16.12 19.81
C GLN A 106 17.40 -15.02 20.58
N THR A 107 18.41 -14.43 19.93
CA THR A 107 19.08 -13.23 20.46
C THR A 107 18.12 -12.05 20.54
N PHE A 108 18.37 -11.09 21.44
CA PHE A 108 17.57 -9.86 21.51
C PHE A 108 17.54 -9.13 20.15
N GLU A 109 18.70 -8.97 19.51
CA GLU A 109 18.80 -8.33 18.19
C GLU A 109 18.06 -9.13 17.11
N GLY A 110 18.16 -10.46 17.13
CA GLY A 110 17.42 -11.32 16.21
C GLY A 110 15.90 -11.17 16.37
N ARG A 111 15.39 -11.11 17.60
CA ARG A 111 13.96 -10.86 17.86
C ARG A 111 13.54 -9.47 17.37
N ARG A 112 14.32 -8.44 17.71
CA ARG A 112 14.07 -7.05 17.34
C ARG A 112 14.02 -6.87 15.81
N GLU A 113 15.00 -7.40 15.10
CA GLU A 113 15.10 -7.25 13.65
C GLU A 113 13.94 -7.96 12.93
N ASN A 114 13.60 -9.19 13.34
CA ASN A 114 12.46 -9.90 12.76
C ASN A 114 11.14 -9.16 12.97
N LEU A 115 10.88 -8.62 14.17
CA LEU A 115 9.68 -7.80 14.42
C LEU A 115 9.69 -6.50 13.61
N ALA A 116 10.84 -5.86 13.45
CA ALA A 116 10.99 -4.65 12.65
C ALA A 116 10.70 -4.91 11.16
N GLN A 117 11.21 -6.02 10.60
CA GLN A 117 10.95 -6.42 9.22
C GLN A 117 9.49 -6.84 9.01
N ALA A 118 8.91 -7.59 9.95
CA ALA A 118 7.49 -7.95 9.90
C ALA A 118 6.61 -6.69 9.85
N ASN A 119 6.88 -5.70 10.70
CA ASN A 119 6.16 -4.42 10.69
C ASN A 119 6.31 -3.67 9.35
N LYS A 120 7.50 -3.64 8.74
CA LYS A 120 7.70 -3.04 7.41
C LYS A 120 6.87 -3.75 6.35
N LEU A 121 6.91 -5.08 6.32
CA LEU A 121 6.15 -5.90 5.37
C LEU A 121 4.64 -5.76 5.56
N SER A 122 4.15 -5.69 6.81
CA SER A 122 2.74 -5.43 7.10
C SER A 122 2.27 -4.06 6.60
N ARG A 123 3.11 -3.01 6.68
CA ARG A 123 2.79 -1.71 6.07
C ARG A 123 2.76 -1.77 4.55
N THR A 124 3.71 -2.46 3.92
CA THR A 124 3.71 -2.69 2.47
C THR A 124 2.44 -3.45 2.04
N TYR A 125 2.04 -4.47 2.79
CA TYR A 125 0.82 -5.23 2.52
C TYR A 125 -0.41 -4.32 2.54
N ALA A 126 -0.56 -3.45 3.55
CA ALA A 126 -1.67 -2.50 3.61
C ALA A 126 -1.66 -1.52 2.42
N ALA A 127 -0.49 -0.99 2.06
CA ALA A 127 -0.36 -0.07 0.92
C ALA A 127 -0.71 -0.74 -0.42
N LEU A 128 -0.29 -1.99 -0.64
CA LEU A 128 -0.65 -2.77 -1.84
C LEU A 128 -2.15 -3.07 -1.87
N LEU A 129 -2.75 -3.39 -0.73
CA LEU A 129 -4.19 -3.66 -0.64
C LEU A 129 -5.01 -2.40 -0.95
N GLU A 130 -4.60 -1.25 -0.43
CA GLU A 130 -5.20 0.04 -0.78
C GLU A 130 -5.04 0.38 -2.26
N ALA A 131 -3.84 0.17 -2.82
CA ALA A 131 -3.57 0.40 -4.24
C ALA A 131 -4.47 -0.48 -5.12
N LEU A 132 -4.60 -1.77 -4.80
CA LEU A 132 -5.49 -2.70 -5.49
C LEU A 132 -6.97 -2.27 -5.38
N ASN A 133 -7.42 -1.87 -4.19
CA ASN A 133 -8.79 -1.39 -4.00
C ASN A 133 -9.07 -0.12 -4.82
N ARG A 134 -8.12 0.82 -4.84
CA ARG A 134 -8.21 2.06 -5.63
C ARG A 134 -8.22 1.77 -7.13
N HIS A 135 -7.36 0.86 -7.59
CA HIS A 135 -7.34 0.38 -8.99
C HIS A 135 -8.69 -0.22 -9.39
N ARG A 136 -9.34 -0.94 -8.48
CA ARG A 136 -10.70 -1.49 -8.64
C ARG A 136 -11.82 -0.45 -8.51
N GLY A 137 -11.51 0.83 -8.35
CA GLY A 137 -12.48 1.92 -8.19
C GLY A 137 -13.16 1.96 -6.82
N LYS A 138 -12.71 1.16 -5.85
CA LYS A 138 -13.22 1.24 -4.46
C LYS A 138 -12.58 2.45 -3.76
N GLY A 139 -13.39 3.21 -3.03
CA GLY A 139 -12.92 4.37 -2.25
C GLY A 139 -12.77 5.67 -3.05
N GLN A 140 -13.32 5.75 -4.27
CA GLN A 140 -13.43 7.03 -4.99
C GLN A 140 -14.61 7.84 -4.43
N GLN A 141 -14.35 9.04 -3.94
CA GLN A 141 -15.41 10.00 -3.63
C GLN A 141 -16.00 10.49 -4.95
N LYS A 142 -17.23 10.05 -5.27
CA LYS A 142 -17.94 10.50 -6.47
C LYS A 142 -18.46 11.93 -6.22
N VAL A 143 -17.76 12.93 -6.75
CA VAL A 143 -18.24 14.31 -6.77
C VAL A 143 -19.10 14.51 -8.02
N THR A 144 -20.42 14.58 -7.83
CA THR A 144 -21.36 14.97 -8.89
C THR A 144 -21.51 16.49 -8.88
N VAL A 145 -21.07 17.15 -9.95
CA VAL A 145 -21.27 18.59 -10.13
C VAL A 145 -22.63 18.79 -10.77
N GLU A 146 -23.59 19.27 -9.98
CA GLU A 146 -24.89 19.74 -10.46
C GLU A 146 -24.91 21.27 -10.46
N HIS A 147 -25.19 21.88 -11.62
CA HIS A 147 -25.36 23.32 -11.71
C HIS A 147 -26.77 23.68 -11.22
N VAL A 148 -26.88 24.09 -9.95
CA VAL A 148 -28.13 24.59 -9.38
C VAL A 148 -28.28 26.07 -9.71
N HIS A 149 -29.33 26.43 -10.47
CA HIS A 149 -29.69 27.82 -10.71
C HIS A 149 -30.55 28.33 -9.56
N VAL A 150 -30.04 29.33 -8.83
CA VAL A 150 -30.81 30.03 -7.79
C VAL A 150 -31.47 31.23 -8.44
N HIS A 151 -32.79 31.20 -8.57
CA HIS A 151 -33.58 32.32 -9.09
C HIS A 151 -33.61 33.49 -8.09
N ALA A 152 -33.91 34.70 -8.57
CA ALA A 152 -34.04 35.89 -7.71
C ALA A 152 -35.08 35.64 -6.60
N GLY A 153 -34.62 35.68 -5.34
CA GLY A 153 -35.43 35.39 -4.15
C GLY A 153 -35.25 33.98 -3.55
N GLY A 154 -34.53 33.07 -4.22
CA GLY A 154 -34.18 31.76 -3.66
C GLY A 154 -32.94 31.83 -2.75
N GLN A 155 -32.97 31.16 -1.61
CA GLN A 155 -31.79 30.94 -0.76
C GLN A 155 -31.37 29.48 -0.83
N ALA A 156 -30.14 29.22 -1.26
CA ALA A 156 -29.53 27.90 -1.21
C ALA A 156 -28.62 27.81 0.02
N VAL A 157 -28.85 26.82 0.88
CA VAL A 157 -27.98 26.53 2.02
C VAL A 157 -26.97 25.46 1.60
N VAL A 158 -25.68 25.78 1.68
CA VAL A 158 -24.57 24.84 1.41
C VAL A 158 -23.91 24.50 2.73
N GLY A 159 -24.14 23.30 3.25
CA GLY A 159 -23.60 22.85 4.52
C GLY A 159 -24.39 21.71 5.16
N MET A 160 -23.89 21.19 6.27
CA MET A 160 -24.56 20.14 7.05
C MET A 160 -25.78 20.74 7.76
N VAL A 161 -26.99 20.34 7.35
CA VAL A 161 -28.23 20.78 8.01
C VAL A 161 -28.45 19.91 9.25
N ALA A 162 -28.07 20.43 10.42
CA ALA A 162 -28.45 19.82 11.68
C ALA A 162 -29.87 20.27 12.04
N THR A 163 -30.81 19.33 12.15
CA THR A 163 -32.14 19.61 12.72
C THR A 163 -31.97 19.98 14.20
N PRO A 164 -32.57 21.09 14.67
CA PRO A 164 -32.58 21.43 16.08
C PRO A 164 -33.18 20.29 16.92
N PRO A 165 -32.67 20.03 18.14
CA PRO A 165 -33.29 19.07 19.04
C PRO A 165 -34.68 19.60 19.42
N GLY A 166 -35.73 18.93 18.91
CA GLY A 166 -37.12 19.26 19.25
C GLY A 166 -38.10 19.40 18.10
N GLN A 167 -37.69 19.24 16.83
CA GLN A 167 -38.64 19.19 15.70
C GLN A 167 -38.81 17.76 15.17
N PRO A 168 -40.03 17.21 15.12
CA PRO A 168 -40.28 15.91 14.52
C PRO A 168 -40.13 16.04 13.00
N GLY A 169 -38.98 15.64 12.48
CA GLY A 169 -38.86 15.30 11.06
C GLY A 169 -39.77 14.11 10.76
N GLY A 170 -40.63 14.24 9.76
CA GLY A 170 -41.62 13.24 9.36
C GLY A 170 -41.01 11.99 8.72
N GLY A 171 -40.11 11.31 9.44
CA GLY A 171 -39.59 9.99 9.13
C GLY A 171 -40.02 9.02 10.22
N ASP A 172 -40.50 7.85 9.80
CA ASP A 172 -40.99 6.77 10.66
C ASP A 172 -39.97 6.41 11.76
N ALA A 173 -40.31 6.74 13.00
CA ALA A 173 -39.45 6.59 14.16
C ALA A 173 -39.72 5.25 14.84
N SER A 174 -39.20 4.17 14.25
CA SER A 174 -38.98 2.93 15.00
C SER A 174 -37.74 3.14 15.90
N LYS A 175 -37.98 3.60 17.13
CA LYS A 175 -36.93 3.75 18.15
C LYS A 175 -36.37 2.37 18.53
N ILE A 176 -35.08 2.17 18.29
CA ILE A 176 -34.30 1.14 18.99
C ILE A 176 -33.65 1.84 20.19
N GLU A 177 -34.24 1.61 21.37
CA GLU A 177 -33.69 2.05 22.65
C GLU A 177 -32.43 1.23 22.96
N GLU A 178 -31.25 1.71 22.56
CA GLU A 178 -29.94 1.44 23.19
C GLU A 178 -28.79 1.93 22.29
N GLN A 179 -28.65 3.25 22.12
CA GLN A 179 -27.39 3.82 21.67
C GLN A 179 -26.80 4.71 22.77
N PRO A 180 -25.56 4.45 23.24
CA PRO A 180 -24.89 5.35 24.16
C PRO A 180 -24.56 6.62 23.38
N HIS A 181 -24.97 7.77 23.91
CA HIS A 181 -24.77 9.07 23.27
C HIS A 181 -23.27 9.40 23.21
N ALA A 182 -22.62 9.06 22.11
CA ALA A 182 -21.33 9.64 21.78
C ALA A 182 -21.57 11.13 21.47
N LYS A 183 -21.07 12.02 22.35
CA LYS A 183 -21.06 13.46 22.07
C LYS A 183 -20.27 13.69 20.79
N GLN A 184 -20.94 14.20 19.76
CA GLN A 184 -20.31 14.63 18.53
C GLN A 184 -19.28 15.73 18.84
N ILE A 185 -18.05 15.51 18.41
CA ILE A 185 -16.99 16.52 18.46
C ILE A 185 -17.34 17.54 17.36
N ALA A 186 -18.07 18.58 17.73
CA ALA A 186 -18.24 19.75 16.87
C ALA A 186 -16.88 20.44 16.73
N ASN A 187 -16.51 20.81 15.50
CA ASN A 187 -15.30 21.60 15.27
C ASN A 187 -15.50 22.97 15.93
N ALA A 188 -14.88 23.15 17.11
CA ALA A 188 -14.88 24.43 17.80
C ALA A 188 -13.94 25.39 17.04
N PRO A 189 -14.30 26.66 16.84
CA PRO A 189 -13.37 27.63 16.29
C PRO A 189 -12.23 27.84 17.30
N GLU A 190 -11.12 27.12 17.12
CA GLU A 190 -9.89 27.39 17.84
C GLU A 190 -9.31 28.75 17.43
N PRO A 191 -8.52 29.41 18.29
CA PRO A 191 -7.80 30.63 17.92
C PRO A 191 -7.03 30.40 16.62
N ALA A 192 -7.10 31.36 15.69
CA ALA A 192 -6.37 31.27 14.43
C ALA A 192 -4.89 30.99 14.71
N LEU A 193 -4.36 29.90 14.12
CA LEU A 193 -2.95 29.57 14.20
C LEU A 193 -2.11 30.75 13.70
N PRO A 194 -0.97 31.08 14.35
CA PRO A 194 -0.11 32.15 13.90
C PRO A 194 0.24 31.99 12.41
N CYS A 195 -0.18 32.96 11.61
CA CYS A 195 0.13 33.03 10.19
C CYS A 195 1.64 33.24 10.01
N PRO A 196 2.33 32.54 9.10
CA PRO A 196 3.67 32.94 8.70
C PRO A 196 3.62 34.38 8.13
N ASN A 197 4.46 35.24 8.70
CA ASN A 197 4.61 36.67 8.43
C ASN A 197 4.46 37.05 6.93
N PRO A 198 3.64 38.06 6.55
CA PRO A 198 3.46 38.49 5.15
C PRO A 198 4.72 39.07 4.49
N GLN A 199 5.70 39.50 5.28
CA GLN A 199 7.04 39.84 4.79
C GLN A 199 7.85 38.57 4.62
N ARG A 200 7.63 37.88 3.51
CA ARG A 200 8.57 36.88 3.01
C ARG A 200 9.83 37.62 2.59
N ASP A 201 10.92 37.44 3.33
CA ASP A 201 12.24 37.59 2.72
C ASP A 201 12.28 36.66 1.50
N ALA A 202 12.60 37.22 0.34
CA ALA A 202 12.61 36.49 -0.92
C ALA A 202 13.52 35.27 -0.78
N VAL A 203 12.95 34.08 -0.91
CA VAL A 203 13.74 32.86 -1.05
C VAL A 203 14.57 32.98 -2.33
N PRO A 204 15.88 32.71 -2.28
CA PRO A 204 16.73 32.89 -3.44
C PRO A 204 16.29 31.96 -4.57
N VAL A 205 16.03 32.56 -5.73
CA VAL A 205 15.78 31.87 -7.00
C VAL A 205 16.98 30.98 -7.33
N ALA A 206 16.72 29.75 -7.78
CA ALA A 206 17.74 28.84 -8.24
C ALA A 206 18.55 29.47 -9.38
N ARG A 207 19.86 29.48 -9.24
CA ARG A 207 20.83 29.95 -10.23
C ARG A 207 21.98 28.96 -10.26
N ASP A 208 22.45 28.60 -11.45
CA ASP A 208 23.54 27.65 -11.71
C ASP A 208 24.91 28.26 -11.36
N GLY A 209 25.07 28.71 -10.11
CA GLY A 209 26.33 29.19 -9.57
C GLY A 209 26.78 28.28 -8.43
N GLU A 210 28.01 27.78 -8.55
CA GLU A 210 28.64 26.93 -7.53
C GLU A 210 28.76 27.69 -6.20
N ARG A 211 28.22 27.13 -5.10
CA ARG A 211 28.30 27.72 -3.76
C ARG A 211 28.91 26.72 -2.79
N ALA A 212 29.87 27.20 -2.00
CA ALA A 212 30.45 26.44 -0.89
C ALA A 212 29.36 26.07 0.13
N LEU A 213 29.20 24.76 0.37
CA LEU A 213 28.27 24.20 1.34
C LEU A 213 28.83 24.36 2.77
N PRO A 214 27.99 24.62 3.79
CA PRO A 214 28.44 24.62 5.17
C PRO A 214 28.84 23.20 5.61
N ASP A 215 29.98 23.10 6.30
CA ASP A 215 30.55 21.85 6.79
C ASP A 215 29.63 21.16 7.81
N ALA A 216 29.27 19.90 7.54
CA ALA A 216 28.31 19.13 8.32
C ALA A 216 28.83 18.67 9.69
N ARG A 217 30.11 18.89 10.01
CA ARG A 217 30.67 18.58 11.33
C ARG A 217 30.79 19.83 12.18
N ARG A 218 29.74 20.14 12.93
CA ARG A 218 29.78 21.09 14.04
C ARG A 218 30.81 20.62 15.07
N GLN A 219 32.03 21.18 15.05
CA GLN A 219 32.93 21.09 16.20
C GLN A 219 32.33 21.96 17.32
N GLY A 220 31.74 21.30 18.31
CA GLY A 220 31.30 21.95 19.53
C GLY A 220 32.50 22.48 20.30
N THR A 221 32.73 23.78 20.26
CA THR A 221 33.57 24.47 21.22
C THR A 221 32.86 24.46 22.57
N GLY A 222 33.37 23.63 23.49
CA GLY A 222 32.98 23.69 24.89
C GLY A 222 33.55 24.95 25.57
N ARG A 223 32.81 25.47 26.54
CA ARG A 223 33.32 25.89 27.86
C ARG A 223 32.15 26.32 28.76
N GLY A 224 32.09 25.71 29.93
CA GLY A 224 31.27 26.18 31.04
C GLY A 224 31.95 27.31 31.82
N GLN A 225 31.11 28.05 32.54
CA GLN A 225 31.30 28.82 33.79
C GLN A 225 29.87 29.29 34.12
N GLY A 226 29.24 28.99 35.26
CA GLY A 226 29.78 28.72 36.58
C GLY A 226 29.94 30.02 37.35
N GLN A 227 28.82 30.66 37.71
CA GLN A 227 28.57 31.47 38.91
C GLN A 227 27.06 31.48 39.15
#